data_AF-A0A3D3CME4-F1
#
_entry.id   AF-A0A3D3CME4-F1
#
_cell.length_a   1.000
_cell.length_b   1.000
_cell.length_c   1.000
_cell.angle_alpha   90.00
_cell.angle_beta   90.00
_cell.angle_gamma   90.00
#
_symmetry.space_group_name_H-M   'P 1'
#
loop_
_entity.id
_entity.type
_entity.pdbx_description
1 polymer ?
#
loop_
_entity_poly.entity_id
_entity_poly.type
_entity_poly.pdbx_seq_one_letter_code
_entity_poly.pdbx_strand_id
1 'polypeptide(L)'
;GSKTTRYGADFSRNITPNFEIHGEFSFINDYKKKFIDGNGNSFEKEYDAKNYLIGIRYLTEKDTTYIFEYYRNGTGFSSGEMRDYFSFINEGYDSYISTGSATLIKKALTLTEGNYGKPNPTRDYIYLRVSQKEPFDMLYFTPSATVILNAADKSFSLSPELSYTGITNLELRVKAAFISGERLTEYGEKQNDYRTELRARYYF
;
A
#
# COMPACT_ATOMS: atom_id res chain seq x y z
N GLY A 1 14.07 21.19 -13.13
CA GLY A 1 15.13 20.21 -12.84
C GLY A 1 14.96 19.01 -13.76
N SER A 2 16.05 18.50 -14.33
CA SER A 2 16.03 17.27 -15.13
C SER A 2 15.46 16.12 -14.29
N LYS A 3 14.57 15.30 -14.86
CA LYS A 3 14.07 14.10 -14.17
C LYS A 3 15.26 13.17 -13.92
N THR A 4 15.41 12.68 -12.68
CA THR A 4 16.39 11.63 -12.32
C THR A 4 16.28 10.47 -13.30
N THR A 5 17.41 9.99 -13.82
CA THR A 5 17.44 8.87 -14.77
C THR A 5 16.88 7.61 -14.13
N ARG A 6 16.05 6.87 -14.86
CA ARG A 6 15.41 5.64 -14.40
C ARG A 6 15.54 4.54 -15.43
N TYR A 7 15.77 3.33 -14.95
CA TYR A 7 15.81 2.11 -15.75
C TYR A 7 14.83 1.12 -15.15
N GLY A 8 14.18 0.31 -15.98
CA GLY A 8 13.22 -0.68 -15.54
C GLY A 8 13.22 -1.90 -16.45
N ALA A 9 12.90 -3.05 -15.87
CA ALA A 9 12.68 -4.29 -16.58
C ALA A 9 11.65 -5.13 -15.82
N ASP A 10 10.83 -5.88 -16.55
CA ASP A 10 9.86 -6.82 -16.01
C ASP A 10 10.00 -8.19 -16.66
N PHE A 11 9.45 -9.20 -16.01
CA PHE A 11 9.30 -10.53 -16.56
C PHE A 11 8.01 -11.17 -16.04
N SER A 12 7.42 -12.04 -16.84
CA SER A 12 6.37 -12.97 -16.41
C SER A 12 6.49 -14.26 -17.20
N ARG A 13 6.32 -15.40 -16.52
CA ARG A 13 6.39 -16.71 -17.14
C ARG A 13 5.49 -17.72 -16.42
N ASN A 14 4.68 -18.41 -17.21
CA ASN A 14 4.00 -19.63 -16.77
C ASN A 14 5.00 -20.78 -16.70
N ILE A 15 5.22 -21.32 -15.50
CA ILE A 15 6.02 -22.53 -15.27
C ILE A 15 5.17 -23.77 -15.58
N THR A 16 3.88 -23.70 -15.24
CA THR A 16 2.83 -24.60 -15.70
C THR A 16 1.63 -23.75 -16.14
N PRO A 17 0.62 -24.30 -16.84
CA PRO A 17 -0.57 -23.53 -17.21
C PRO A 17 -1.27 -22.85 -16.02
N ASN A 18 -1.11 -23.43 -14.83
CA ASN A 18 -1.79 -23.01 -13.60
C ASN A 18 -0.85 -22.27 -12.62
N PHE A 19 0.44 -22.12 -12.94
CA PHE A 19 1.42 -21.51 -12.04
C PHE A 19 2.33 -20.53 -12.80
N GLU A 20 2.25 -19.26 -12.42
CA GLU A 20 3.01 -18.15 -12.98
C GLU A 20 3.99 -17.59 -11.94
N ILE A 21 5.18 -17.20 -12.41
CA ILE A 21 6.12 -16.37 -11.68
C ILE A 21 6.32 -15.08 -12.48
N HIS A 22 6.29 -13.95 -11.79
CA HIS A 22 6.50 -12.63 -12.38
C HIS A 22 7.34 -11.75 -11.48
N GLY A 23 7.88 -10.69 -12.05
CA GLY A 23 8.60 -9.69 -11.29
C GLY A 23 8.90 -8.44 -12.09
N GLU A 24 9.22 -7.38 -11.36
CA GLU A 24 9.60 -6.09 -11.89
C GLU A 24 10.83 -5.61 -11.13
N PHE A 25 11.74 -4.93 -11.81
CA PHE A 25 12.86 -4.24 -11.21
C PHE A 25 12.97 -2.84 -11.81
N SER A 26 13.24 -1.85 -10.97
CA SER A 26 13.59 -0.51 -11.41
C SER A 26 14.74 0.08 -10.60
N PHE A 27 15.56 0.88 -11.28
CA PHE A 27 16.72 1.55 -10.74
C PHE A 27 16.60 3.05 -11.01
N ILE A 28 16.79 3.87 -9.97
CA ILE A 28 16.70 5.32 -10.03
C ILE A 28 18.02 5.88 -9.53
N ASN A 29 18.76 6.56 -10.41
CA ASN A 29 20.03 7.18 -10.05
C ASN A 29 19.79 8.43 -9.20
N ASP A 30 20.70 8.69 -8.26
CA ASP A 30 20.82 9.96 -7.55
C ASP A 30 19.48 10.42 -6.92
N TYR A 31 18.75 9.47 -6.31
CA TYR A 31 17.49 9.75 -5.68
C TYR A 31 17.70 10.55 -4.40
N LYS A 32 17.17 11.76 -4.38
CA LYS A 32 17.18 12.65 -3.21
C LYS A 32 15.94 12.42 -2.36
N LYS A 33 16.15 11.88 -1.16
CA LYS A 33 15.10 11.68 -0.17
C LYS A 33 15.24 12.69 0.96
N LYS A 34 14.16 13.42 1.23
CA LYS A 34 14.00 14.22 2.44
C LYS A 34 13.21 13.45 3.49
N PHE A 35 13.67 13.49 4.73
CA PHE A 35 13.02 12.87 5.88
C PHE A 35 13.23 13.73 7.13
N ILE A 36 12.48 13.46 8.20
CA ILE A 36 12.63 14.15 9.48
C ILE A 36 12.97 13.19 10.61
N ASP A 37 13.55 13.71 11.69
CA ASP A 37 13.57 13.04 12.99
C ASP A 37 12.31 13.35 13.80
N GLY A 38 12.17 12.73 14.98
CA GLY A 38 11.04 12.94 15.89
C GLY A 38 10.87 14.39 16.38
N ASN A 39 11.94 15.19 16.37
CA ASN A 39 11.91 16.61 16.74
C ASN A 39 11.55 17.52 15.54
N GLY A 40 11.35 16.93 14.36
CA GLY A 40 11.05 17.63 13.11
C GLY A 40 12.25 18.26 12.42
N ASN A 41 13.50 17.95 12.82
CA ASN A 41 14.67 18.38 12.05
C ASN A 41 14.67 17.69 10.69
N SER A 42 14.93 18.44 9.63
CA SER A 42 14.89 17.91 8.27
C SER A 42 16.27 17.49 7.79
N PHE A 43 16.33 16.29 7.23
CA PHE A 43 17.53 15.68 6.67
C PHE A 43 17.31 15.36 5.20
N GLU A 44 18.39 15.35 4.43
CA GLU A 44 18.39 14.92 3.04
C GLU A 44 19.46 13.85 2.84
N LYS A 45 19.13 12.84 2.05
CA LYS A 45 20.07 11.80 1.61
C LYS A 45 19.92 11.56 0.12
N GLU A 46 21.05 11.48 -0.57
CA GLU A 46 21.14 11.12 -1.98
C GLU A 46 21.68 9.69 -2.10
N TYR A 47 21.02 8.85 -2.89
CA TYR A 47 21.42 7.45 -3.11
C TYR A 47 20.75 6.86 -4.35
N ASP A 48 21.31 5.78 -4.89
CA ASP A 48 20.64 5.04 -5.95
C ASP A 48 19.53 4.14 -5.38
N ALA A 49 18.29 4.38 -5.79
CA ALA A 49 17.14 3.64 -5.33
C ALA A 49 16.85 2.43 -6.22
N LYS A 50 16.62 1.27 -5.60
CA LYS A 50 16.18 0.03 -6.25
C LYS A 50 14.77 -0.28 -5.80
N ASN A 51 13.83 -0.39 -6.74
CA ASN A 51 12.52 -0.95 -6.48
C ASN A 51 12.42 -2.31 -7.16
N TYR A 52 11.77 -3.27 -6.52
CA TYR A 52 11.51 -4.55 -7.16
C TYR A 52 10.26 -5.21 -6.60
N LEU A 53 9.61 -5.98 -7.46
CA LEU A 53 8.50 -6.85 -7.14
C LEU A 53 8.88 -8.26 -7.57
N ILE A 54 8.57 -9.24 -6.73
CA ILE A 54 8.56 -10.64 -7.13
C ILE A 54 7.25 -11.26 -6.69
N GLY A 55 6.62 -11.98 -7.62
CA GLY A 55 5.27 -12.48 -7.46
C GLY A 55 5.10 -13.88 -8.00
N ILE A 56 4.11 -14.57 -7.43
CA ILE A 56 3.60 -15.83 -7.95
C ILE A 56 2.08 -15.73 -8.08
N ARG A 57 1.54 -16.38 -9.10
CA ARG A 57 0.09 -16.63 -9.25
C ARG A 57 -0.15 -18.12 -9.40
N TYR A 58 -1.10 -18.67 -8.65
CA TYR A 58 -1.53 -20.05 -8.75
C TYR A 58 -3.05 -20.13 -8.99
N LEU A 59 -3.46 -20.88 -10.02
CA LEU A 59 -4.85 -21.17 -10.34
C LEU A 59 -5.15 -22.64 -10.02
N THR A 60 -6.08 -22.89 -9.11
CA THR A 60 -6.51 -24.25 -8.78
C THR A 60 -7.47 -24.80 -9.82
N GLU A 61 -7.71 -26.12 -9.80
CA GLU A 61 -8.74 -26.78 -10.62
C GLU A 61 -10.17 -26.28 -10.35
N LYS A 62 -10.40 -25.68 -9.18
CA LYS A 62 -11.69 -25.08 -8.80
C LYS A 62 -11.79 -23.62 -9.22
N ASP A 63 -10.91 -23.12 -10.09
CA ASP A 63 -10.82 -21.71 -10.47
C ASP A 63 -10.56 -20.74 -9.29
N THR A 64 -10.04 -21.24 -8.16
CA THR A 64 -9.47 -20.36 -7.12
C THR A 64 -8.14 -19.82 -7.59
N THR A 65 -7.99 -18.49 -7.63
CA THR A 65 -6.72 -17.82 -7.88
C THR A 65 -6.10 -17.35 -6.59
N TYR A 66 -4.81 -17.65 -6.42
CA TYR A 66 -3.93 -17.15 -5.36
C TYR A 66 -2.87 -16.26 -6.01
N ILE A 67 -2.64 -15.08 -5.46
CA ILE A 67 -1.55 -14.18 -5.83
C ILE A 67 -0.77 -13.87 -4.57
N PHE A 68 0.54 -14.08 -4.58
CA PHE A 68 1.44 -13.70 -3.51
C PHE A 68 2.59 -12.90 -4.08
N GLU A 69 2.82 -11.71 -3.56
CA GLU A 69 3.86 -10.80 -4.04
C GLU A 69 4.61 -10.17 -2.88
N TYR A 70 5.91 -9.98 -3.06
CA TYR A 70 6.71 -9.10 -2.23
C TYR A 70 7.14 -7.90 -3.06
N TYR A 71 6.91 -6.71 -2.51
CA TYR A 71 7.25 -5.45 -3.14
C TYR A 71 8.20 -4.65 -2.23
N ARG A 72 9.33 -4.23 -2.81
CA ARG A 72 10.30 -3.32 -2.22
C ARG A 72 10.28 -1.99 -2.97
N ASN A 73 9.96 -0.91 -2.28
CA ASN A 73 10.07 0.47 -2.74
C ASN A 73 11.33 1.13 -2.15
N GLY A 74 12.42 1.20 -2.91
CA GLY A 74 13.67 1.84 -2.51
C GLY A 74 13.57 3.36 -2.27
N THR A 75 12.51 4.01 -2.76
CA THR A 75 12.24 5.43 -2.51
C THR A 75 11.41 5.68 -1.24
N GLY A 76 10.83 4.62 -0.65
CA GLY A 76 9.99 4.71 0.53
C GLY A 76 10.75 4.97 1.82
N PHE A 77 9.99 5.27 2.88
CA PHE A 77 10.50 5.48 4.23
C PHE A 77 10.74 4.16 4.96
N SER A 78 11.77 4.14 5.82
CA SER A 78 11.95 3.05 6.77
C SER A 78 10.89 3.11 7.88
N SER A 79 10.70 2.01 8.61
CA SER A 79 9.82 2.01 9.79
C SER A 79 10.27 3.00 10.87
N GLY A 80 11.58 3.23 11.01
CA GLY A 80 12.13 4.26 11.90
C GLY A 80 11.77 5.68 11.43
N GLU A 81 11.97 5.98 10.15
CA GLU A 81 11.65 7.31 9.59
C GLU A 81 10.14 7.62 9.63
N MET A 82 9.29 6.60 9.49
CA MET A 82 7.84 6.75 9.70
C MET A 82 7.50 6.98 11.17
N ARG A 83 8.13 6.24 12.08
CA ARG A 83 7.93 6.39 13.53
C ARG A 83 8.33 7.78 14.00
N ASP A 84 9.44 8.30 13.50
CA ASP A 84 9.90 9.67 13.76
C ASP A 84 8.86 10.70 13.28
N TYR A 85 8.35 10.53 12.06
CA TYR A 85 7.30 11.38 11.53
C TYR A 85 6.01 11.36 12.36
N PHE A 86 5.52 10.18 12.75
CA PHE A 86 4.34 10.07 13.61
C PHE A 86 4.59 10.63 15.01
N SER A 87 5.80 10.48 15.55
CA SER A 87 6.19 11.09 16.83
C SER A 87 6.18 12.61 16.74
N PHE A 88 6.67 13.19 15.64
CA PHE A 88 6.63 14.63 15.39
C PHE A 88 5.19 15.18 15.30
N ILE A 89 4.26 14.42 14.69
CA ILE A 89 2.84 14.78 14.70
C ILE A 89 2.30 14.83 16.13
N ASN A 90 2.60 13.82 16.94
CA ASN A 90 2.15 13.75 18.33
C ASN A 90 2.71 14.92 19.15
N GLU A 91 4.01 15.22 19.03
CA GLU A 91 4.63 16.38 19.70
C GLU A 91 3.99 17.70 19.24
N GLY A 92 3.73 17.84 17.94
CA GLY A 92 3.07 19.02 17.39
C GLY A 92 1.65 19.20 17.93
N TYR A 93 0.91 18.10 18.12
CA TYR A 93 -0.41 18.11 18.74
C TYR A 93 -0.34 18.49 20.22
N ASP A 94 0.55 17.87 21.00
CA ASP A 94 0.73 18.17 22.42
C ASP A 94 1.16 19.63 22.64
N SER A 95 2.04 20.15 21.78
CA SER A 95 2.44 21.57 21.78
C SER A 95 1.28 22.50 21.47
N TYR A 96 0.41 22.15 20.53
CA TYR A 96 -0.77 22.94 20.19
C TYR A 96 -1.77 22.99 21.35
N ILE A 97 -2.03 21.85 22.00
CA ILE A 97 -2.94 21.79 23.16
C ILE A 97 -2.40 22.62 24.33
N SER A 98 -1.09 22.59 24.57
CA SER A 98 -0.48 23.30 25.70
C SER A 98 -0.26 24.79 25.47
N THR A 99 0.00 25.22 24.23
CA THR A 99 0.40 26.61 23.93
C THR A 99 -0.57 27.37 23.02
N GLY A 100 -1.48 26.67 22.33
CA GLY A 100 -2.31 27.22 21.26
C GLY A 100 -1.56 27.48 19.94
N SER A 101 -0.26 27.20 19.87
CA SER A 101 0.56 27.46 18.69
C SER A 101 0.40 26.37 17.63
N ALA A 102 -0.15 26.74 16.47
CA ALA A 102 -0.35 25.80 15.34
C ALA A 102 0.91 25.56 14.49
N THR A 103 2.07 26.11 14.88
CA THR A 103 3.28 26.10 14.04
C THR A 103 3.77 24.69 13.71
N LEU A 104 3.88 23.81 14.70
CA LEU A 104 4.33 22.43 14.49
C LEU A 104 3.31 21.60 13.71
N ILE A 105 2.01 21.74 14.02
CA ILE A 105 0.94 21.07 13.27
C ILE A 105 0.95 21.49 11.80
N LYS A 106 1.10 22.79 11.49
CA LYS A 106 1.18 23.28 10.11
C LYS A 106 2.38 22.68 9.37
N LYS A 107 3.54 22.57 10.04
CA LYS A 107 4.72 21.90 9.49
C LYS A 107 4.45 20.42 9.22
N ALA A 108 3.81 19.71 10.16
CA ALA A 108 3.45 18.31 10.00
C ALA A 108 2.47 18.09 8.84
N LEU A 109 1.52 19.01 8.65
CA LEU A 109 0.61 18.99 7.50
C LEU A 109 1.36 19.11 6.17
N THR A 110 2.31 20.05 6.06
CA THR A 110 3.16 20.18 4.86
C THR A 110 3.96 18.91 4.58
N LEU A 111 4.46 18.24 5.61
CA LEU A 111 5.15 16.94 5.46
C LEU A 111 4.19 15.83 4.98
N THR A 112 2.97 15.83 5.51
CA THR A 112 1.89 14.91 5.12
C THR A 112 1.54 15.07 3.65
N GLU A 113 1.24 16.30 3.21
CA GLU A 113 0.89 16.64 1.83
C GLU A 113 2.03 16.35 0.84
N GLY A 114 3.27 16.31 1.33
CA GLY A 114 4.45 15.95 0.55
C GLY A 114 4.55 14.44 0.30
N ASN A 115 5.50 13.78 0.97
CA ASN A 115 5.83 12.37 0.71
C ASN A 115 5.23 11.42 1.74
N TYR A 116 4.94 11.88 2.97
CA TYR A 116 4.52 10.99 4.06
C TYR A 116 3.05 10.54 3.95
N GLY A 117 2.16 11.36 3.39
CA GLY A 117 0.74 11.04 3.22
C GLY A 117 0.41 10.24 1.96
N LYS A 118 1.41 9.85 1.17
CA LYS A 118 1.19 9.02 -0.03
C LYS A 118 0.65 7.64 0.35
N PRO A 119 -0.13 6.98 -0.52
CA PRO A 119 -0.47 5.58 -0.33
C PRO A 119 0.80 4.74 -0.23
N ASN A 120 0.85 3.85 0.76
CA ASN A 120 1.96 2.92 0.98
C ASN A 120 3.35 3.62 0.96
N PRO A 121 3.61 4.59 1.86
CA PRO A 121 4.82 5.43 1.81
C PRO A 121 6.10 4.70 2.26
N THR A 122 5.99 3.50 2.86
CA THR A 122 7.14 2.72 3.33
C THR A 122 7.78 1.84 2.25
N ARG A 123 8.76 1.03 2.64
CA ARG A 123 9.64 0.29 1.75
C ARG A 123 9.20 -1.13 1.43
N ASP A 124 8.54 -1.82 2.35
CA ASP A 124 8.44 -3.29 2.27
C ASP A 124 7.00 -3.73 2.46
N TYR A 125 6.42 -4.34 1.43
CA TYR A 125 5.06 -4.88 1.49
C TYR A 125 5.01 -6.31 1.02
N ILE A 126 4.15 -7.08 1.70
CA ILE A 126 3.68 -8.38 1.25
C ILE A 126 2.22 -8.20 0.83
N TYR A 127 1.92 -8.63 -0.38
CA TYR A 127 0.58 -8.65 -0.95
C TYR A 127 0.12 -10.10 -1.10
N LEU A 128 -1.06 -10.39 -0.58
CA LEU A 128 -1.72 -11.67 -0.79
C LEU A 128 -3.14 -11.40 -1.28
N ARG A 129 -3.56 -12.05 -2.36
CA ARG A 129 -4.96 -12.05 -2.80
C ARG A 129 -5.41 -13.47 -3.09
N VAL A 130 -6.60 -13.80 -2.59
CA VAL A 130 -7.32 -15.02 -2.93
C VAL A 130 -8.64 -14.61 -3.56
N SER A 131 -8.98 -15.17 -4.72
CA SER A 131 -10.26 -14.94 -5.38
C SER A 131 -10.82 -16.24 -5.93
N GLN A 132 -12.10 -16.49 -5.69
CA GLN A 132 -12.79 -17.69 -6.13
C GLN A 132 -13.82 -17.30 -7.18
N LYS A 133 -13.71 -17.85 -8.38
CA LYS A 133 -14.74 -17.66 -9.41
C LYS A 133 -15.94 -18.57 -9.10
N GLU A 134 -17.15 -18.00 -9.18
CA GLU A 134 -18.41 -18.73 -9.18
C GLU A 134 -18.54 -19.82 -8.09
N PRO A 135 -18.25 -19.52 -6.80
CA PRO A 135 -18.37 -20.51 -5.74
C PRO A 135 -19.83 -20.92 -5.53
N PHE A 136 -20.05 -22.14 -5.04
CA PHE A 136 -21.37 -22.67 -4.71
C PHE A 136 -22.37 -22.59 -5.89
N ASP A 137 -21.87 -22.76 -7.12
CA ASP A 137 -22.63 -22.66 -8.36
C ASP A 137 -23.29 -21.29 -8.59
N MET A 138 -22.77 -20.23 -7.96
CA MET A 138 -23.25 -18.86 -8.14
C MET A 138 -22.61 -18.20 -9.37
N LEU A 139 -23.29 -18.24 -10.50
CA LEU A 139 -22.81 -17.66 -11.76
C LEU A 139 -22.56 -16.14 -11.65
N TYR A 140 -21.48 -15.65 -12.27
CA TYR A 140 -21.06 -14.24 -12.28
C TYR A 140 -20.71 -13.64 -10.92
N PHE A 141 -20.56 -14.46 -9.88
CA PHE A 141 -20.17 -14.02 -8.55
C PHE A 141 -18.70 -14.35 -8.29
N THR A 142 -17.95 -13.43 -7.68
CA THR A 142 -16.54 -13.65 -7.33
C THR A 142 -16.23 -13.02 -5.98
N PRO A 143 -16.20 -13.80 -4.88
CA PRO A 143 -15.60 -13.35 -3.65
C PRO A 143 -14.09 -13.35 -3.74
N SER A 144 -13.47 -12.40 -3.06
CA SER A 144 -12.04 -12.31 -2.89
C SER A 144 -11.67 -11.70 -1.55
N ALA A 145 -10.45 -11.94 -1.11
CA ALA A 145 -9.85 -11.25 0.02
C ALA A 145 -8.42 -10.86 -0.33
N THR A 146 -8.04 -9.64 0.05
CA THR A 146 -6.68 -9.12 -0.15
C THR A 146 -6.08 -8.73 1.19
N VAL A 147 -4.85 -9.11 1.45
CA VAL A 147 -4.03 -8.64 2.56
C VAL A 147 -2.87 -7.83 2.01
N ILE A 148 -2.64 -6.65 2.57
CA ILE A 148 -1.42 -5.87 2.36
C ILE A 148 -0.77 -5.71 3.72
N LEU A 149 0.40 -6.31 3.90
CA LEU A 149 1.18 -6.28 5.12
C LEU A 149 2.42 -5.42 4.89
N ASN A 150 2.64 -4.41 5.72
CA ASN A 150 3.92 -3.74 5.81
C ASN A 150 4.88 -4.65 6.58
N ALA A 151 5.90 -5.18 5.90
CA ALA A 151 6.79 -6.18 6.49
C ALA A 151 7.74 -5.58 7.54
N ALA A 152 7.98 -4.27 7.50
CA ALA A 152 8.93 -3.59 8.38
C ALA A 152 8.33 -3.24 9.75
N ASP A 153 7.04 -2.88 9.79
CA ASP A 153 6.34 -2.53 11.04
C ASP A 153 5.21 -3.50 11.44
N LYS A 154 4.96 -4.53 10.62
CA LYS A 154 3.99 -5.61 10.81
C LYS A 154 2.52 -5.15 10.83
N SER A 155 2.26 -3.90 10.50
CA SER A 155 0.91 -3.37 10.37
C SER A 155 0.31 -3.77 9.02
N PHE A 156 -1.00 -3.95 8.93
CA PHE A 156 -1.63 -4.49 7.72
C PHE A 156 -3.05 -3.98 7.47
N SER A 157 -3.51 -4.19 6.24
CA SER A 157 -4.91 -4.09 5.85
C SER A 157 -5.42 -5.39 5.26
N LEU A 158 -6.59 -5.84 5.73
CA LEU A 158 -7.36 -6.96 5.19
C LEU A 158 -8.61 -6.42 4.49
N SER A 159 -8.79 -6.78 3.23
CA SER A 159 -9.87 -6.28 2.39
C SER A 159 -10.66 -7.41 1.73
N PRO A 160 -11.75 -7.91 2.34
CA PRO A 160 -12.68 -8.80 1.66
C PRO A 160 -13.55 -8.03 0.65
N GLU A 161 -13.94 -8.72 -0.40
CA GLU A 161 -14.61 -8.13 -1.55
C GLU A 161 -15.51 -9.14 -2.23
N LEU A 162 -16.69 -8.70 -2.64
CA LEU A 162 -17.66 -9.45 -3.42
C LEU A 162 -17.91 -8.68 -4.71
N SER A 163 -17.75 -9.32 -5.87
CA SER A 163 -18.16 -8.76 -7.16
C SER A 163 -19.25 -9.61 -7.83
N TYR A 164 -20.16 -8.93 -8.51
CA TYR A 164 -21.23 -9.56 -9.29
C TYR A 164 -21.41 -8.85 -10.63
N THR A 165 -21.42 -9.63 -11.72
CA THR A 165 -21.51 -9.12 -13.10
C THR A 165 -22.61 -9.80 -13.91
N GLY A 166 -23.62 -10.36 -13.25
CA GLY A 166 -24.67 -11.15 -13.92
C GLY A 166 -25.80 -10.33 -14.54
N ILE A 167 -25.73 -9.01 -14.47
CA ILE A 167 -26.72 -8.11 -15.08
C ILE A 167 -26.07 -7.46 -16.29
N THR A 168 -26.73 -7.52 -17.44
CA THR A 168 -26.25 -6.87 -18.67
C THR A 168 -25.96 -5.40 -18.39
N ASN A 169 -24.79 -4.94 -18.82
CA ASN A 169 -24.32 -3.56 -18.66
C ASN A 169 -24.13 -3.09 -17.21
N LEU A 170 -24.17 -3.96 -16.19
CA LEU A 170 -24.02 -3.55 -14.79
C LEU A 170 -23.04 -4.44 -14.03
N GLU A 171 -22.04 -3.80 -13.42
CA GLU A 171 -21.14 -4.40 -12.43
C GLU A 171 -21.44 -3.88 -11.03
N LEU A 172 -21.57 -4.81 -10.08
CA LEU A 172 -21.73 -4.51 -8.66
C LEU A 172 -20.52 -5.02 -7.89
N ARG A 173 -20.02 -4.21 -6.96
CA ARG A 173 -18.92 -4.58 -6.06
C ARG A 173 -19.17 -4.04 -4.66
N VAL A 174 -19.04 -4.92 -3.68
CA VAL A 174 -18.97 -4.57 -2.25
C VAL A 174 -17.57 -4.89 -1.78
N LYS A 175 -16.92 -3.94 -1.12
CA LYS A 175 -15.59 -4.13 -0.53
C LYS A 175 -15.60 -3.60 0.90
N ALA A 176 -15.07 -4.39 1.83
CA ALA A 176 -14.68 -3.88 3.13
C ALA A 176 -13.15 -3.83 3.20
N ALA A 177 -12.63 -2.96 4.05
CA ALA A 177 -11.22 -2.87 4.41
C ALA A 177 -11.16 -2.73 5.92
N PHE A 178 -10.43 -3.63 6.57
CA PHE A 178 -10.07 -3.61 7.97
C PHE A 178 -8.59 -3.30 8.07
N ILE A 179 -8.22 -2.48 9.03
CA ILE A 179 -6.87 -1.95 9.21
C ILE A 179 -6.45 -2.29 10.64
N SER A 180 -5.21 -2.75 10.81
CA SER A 180 -4.67 -3.11 12.11
C SER A 180 -3.19 -2.80 12.17
N GLY A 181 -2.76 -2.18 13.27
CA GLY A 181 -1.37 -1.83 13.53
C GLY A 181 -1.21 -1.26 14.92
N GLU A 182 0.01 -1.32 15.46
CA GLU A 182 0.34 -0.65 16.71
C GLU A 182 0.49 0.86 16.49
N ARG A 183 0.54 1.64 17.58
CA ARG A 183 0.85 3.07 17.51
C ARG A 183 2.20 3.29 16.82
N LEU A 184 2.30 4.35 16.03
CA LEU A 184 3.46 4.74 15.23
C LEU A 184 3.81 3.74 14.11
N THR A 185 2.84 2.94 13.67
CA THR A 185 2.95 2.10 12.47
C THR A 185 2.10 2.66 11.34
N GLU A 186 2.43 2.35 10.09
CA GLU A 186 1.76 2.93 8.93
C GLU A 186 0.25 2.70 8.93
N TYR A 187 -0.19 1.46 9.18
CA TYR A 187 -1.61 1.14 9.23
C TYR A 187 -2.24 1.46 10.59
N GLY A 188 -1.49 1.47 11.69
CA GLY A 188 -2.01 1.87 13.00
C GLY A 188 -2.30 3.37 13.15
N GLU A 189 -1.70 4.20 12.31
CA GLU A 189 -1.89 5.67 12.29
C GLU A 189 -2.86 6.13 11.18
N LYS A 190 -3.61 5.20 10.57
CA LYS A 190 -4.69 5.55 9.64
C LYS A 190 -5.86 6.15 10.43
N GLN A 191 -6.57 7.09 9.81
CA GLN A 191 -7.70 7.79 10.45
C GLN A 191 -8.90 6.87 10.77
N ASN A 192 -8.93 5.66 10.21
CA ASN A 192 -10.03 4.73 10.34
C ASN A 192 -9.53 3.30 10.52
N ASP A 193 -10.22 2.54 11.37
CA ASP A 193 -9.94 1.11 11.56
C ASP A 193 -10.62 0.25 10.51
N TYR A 194 -11.72 0.74 9.92
CA TYR A 194 -12.42 0.06 8.85
C TYR A 194 -13.05 1.02 7.84
N ARG A 195 -13.32 0.52 6.63
CA ARG A 195 -14.06 1.21 5.58
C ARG A 195 -14.89 0.21 4.78
N THR A 196 -16.10 0.58 4.43
CA THR A 196 -16.94 -0.17 3.49
C THR A 196 -17.23 0.66 2.25
N GLU A 197 -17.18 0.04 1.09
CA GLU A 197 -17.44 0.66 -0.21
C GLU A 197 -18.43 -0.19 -1.00
N LEU A 198 -19.50 0.44 -1.48
CA LEU A 198 -20.39 -0.11 -2.49
C LEU A 198 -20.13 0.63 -3.80
N ARG A 199 -19.94 -0.12 -4.88
CA ARG A 199 -19.73 0.43 -6.22
C ARG A 199 -20.67 -0.24 -7.21
N ALA A 200 -21.40 0.58 -7.96
CA ALA A 200 -22.17 0.18 -9.13
C ALA A 200 -21.59 0.88 -10.35
N ARG A 201 -21.28 0.13 -11.41
CA ARG A 201 -20.79 0.67 -12.68
C ARG A 201 -21.69 0.21 -13.81
N TYR A 202 -22.25 1.16 -14.55
CA TYR A 202 -23.12 0.92 -15.69
C TYR A 202 -22.41 1.28 -17.00
N TYR A 203 -22.55 0.43 -18.02
CA TYR A 203 -21.99 0.64 -19.36
C TYR A 203 -23.12 0.93 -20.36
N PHE A 204 -22.91 1.89 -21.27
CA PHE A 204 -23.90 2.30 -22.27
C PHE A 204 -23.34 2.17 -23.68
#